data_AF-A0A0F8ZG69-F1
#
_entry.id   AF-A0A0F8ZG69-F1
#
_cell.length_a   1.000
_cell.length_b   1.000
_cell.length_c   1.000
_cell.angle_alpha   90.00
_cell.angle_beta   90.00
_cell.angle_gamma   90.00
#
_symmetry.space_group_name_H-M   'P 1'
#
loop_
_entity.id
_entity.type
_entity.pdbx_description
1 polymer ?
#
loop_
_entity_poly.entity_id
_entity_poly.type
_entity_poly.pdbx_seq_one_letter_code
_entity_poly.pdbx_strand_id
1 'polypeptide(L)'
;AFPVWSNDSGFTFYITEIKGWADADNADFGLYTASPTNFTASSTIEVITLTTDGTAVYYDTILRADIDRIEVFDGDLILFGPSSDDLKWLKATIKGYFDANVN
;
A
#
# COMPACT_ATOMS: atom_id res chain seq x y z
N ALA A 1 -1.33 8.44 -13.16
CA ALA A 1 -2.54 7.78 -12.62
C ALA A 1 -2.08 6.72 -11.62
N PHE A 2 -2.69 6.63 -10.45
CA PHE A 2 -2.29 5.66 -9.44
C PHE A 2 -2.89 4.29 -9.75
N PRO A 3 -2.12 3.19 -9.65
CA PRO A 3 -2.68 1.86 -9.56
C PRO A 3 -3.65 1.78 -8.38
N VAL A 4 -4.76 1.06 -8.58
CA VAL A 4 -5.82 0.89 -7.59
C VAL A 4 -6.11 -0.59 -7.41
N TRP A 5 -6.22 -1.01 -6.15
CA TRP A 5 -6.80 -2.29 -5.77
C TRP A 5 -8.12 -2.03 -5.03
N SER A 6 -9.13 -2.87 -5.24
CA SER A 6 -10.45 -2.72 -4.62
C SER A 6 -10.75 -3.92 -3.73
N ASN A 7 -11.27 -3.66 -2.53
CA ASN A 7 -11.83 -4.69 -1.67
C ASN A 7 -13.34 -4.81 -1.89
N ASP A 8 -13.76 -5.65 -2.83
CA ASP A 8 -15.17 -5.95 -3.09
C ASP A 8 -15.57 -7.34 -2.56
N SER A 9 -15.04 -7.72 -1.39
CA SER A 9 -15.19 -9.08 -0.84
C SER A 9 -16.41 -9.27 0.05
N GLY A 10 -17.02 -8.19 0.56
CA GLY A 10 -17.99 -8.23 1.65
C GLY A 10 -17.37 -8.37 3.05
N PHE A 11 -16.04 -8.35 3.18
CA PHE A 11 -15.32 -8.51 4.45
C PHE A 11 -14.24 -7.43 4.63
N THR A 12 -13.81 -7.23 5.88
CA THR A 12 -12.64 -6.39 6.17
C THR A 12 -11.36 -7.18 5.89
N PHE A 13 -10.48 -6.61 5.06
CA PHE A 13 -9.14 -7.13 4.85
C PHE A 13 -8.17 -6.53 5.87
N TYR A 14 -7.47 -7.40 6.60
CA TYR A 14 -6.46 -7.01 7.58
C TYR A 14 -5.06 -7.24 7.01
N ILE A 15 -4.32 -6.15 6.84
CA ILE A 15 -2.94 -6.15 6.37
C ILE A 15 -2.03 -6.70 7.48
N THR A 16 -1.12 -7.60 7.11
CA THR A 16 -0.13 -8.20 8.00
C THR A 16 1.31 -7.89 7.62
N GLU A 17 1.55 -7.59 6.35
CA GLU A 17 2.88 -7.26 5.83
C GLU A 17 2.72 -6.43 4.56
N ILE A 18 3.56 -5.43 4.40
CA ILE A 18 3.70 -4.65 3.18
C ILE A 18 5.15 -4.74 2.71
N LYS A 19 5.35 -5.04 1.42
CA LYS A 19 6.68 -4.99 0.79
C LYS A 19 6.71 -3.99 -0.34
N GLY A 20 7.65 -3.05 -0.32
CA GLY A 20 7.92 -2.12 -1.41
C GLY A 20 9.10 -2.54 -2.26
N TRP A 21 9.06 -2.22 -3.56
CA TRP A 21 10.11 -2.48 -4.53
C TRP A 21 10.20 -1.33 -5.55
N ALA A 22 11.41 -0.88 -5.88
CA ALA A 22 11.67 0.08 -6.94
C ALA A 22 12.96 -0.21 -7.71
N ASP A 23 13.04 0.32 -8.94
CA ASP A 23 14.22 0.24 -9.81
C ASP A 23 15.19 1.42 -9.68
N ALA A 24 14.92 2.34 -8.75
CA ALA A 24 15.73 3.53 -8.47
C ALA A 24 15.95 3.71 -6.97
N ASP A 25 17.04 4.39 -6.62
CA ASP A 25 17.39 4.71 -5.24
C ASP A 25 16.49 5.82 -4.66
N ASN A 26 16.38 5.84 -3.33
CA ASN A 26 15.68 6.89 -2.59
C ASN A 26 14.25 7.14 -3.11
N ALA A 27 13.55 6.05 -3.38
CA ALA A 27 12.19 6.06 -3.87
C ALA A 27 11.21 6.04 -2.70
N ASP A 28 10.34 7.04 -2.59
CA ASP A 28 9.21 6.97 -1.66
C ASP A 28 7.91 6.72 -2.41
N PHE A 29 7.00 6.02 -1.76
CA PHE A 29 5.63 5.91 -2.22
C PHE A 29 4.68 5.66 -1.06
N GLY A 30 3.47 6.19 -1.18
CA GLY A 30 2.41 6.00 -0.22
C GLY A 30 1.41 4.95 -0.65
N LEU A 31 0.86 4.27 0.34
CA LEU A 31 -0.38 3.50 0.23
C LEU A 31 -1.48 4.27 0.94
N TYR A 32 -2.63 4.39 0.28
CA TYR A 32 -3.76 5.14 0.80
C TYR A 32 -5.04 4.33 0.68
N THR A 33 -5.96 4.46 1.64
CA THR A 33 -7.35 4.01 1.47
C THR A 33 -8.19 5.15 0.89
N ALA A 34 -9.15 4.89 0.00
CA ALA A 34 -10.22 5.84 -0.33
C ALA A 34 -11.53 5.14 -0.69
N SER A 35 -12.62 5.90 -0.80
CA SER A 35 -13.89 5.40 -1.31
C SER A 35 -13.94 5.40 -2.85
N PRO A 36 -14.60 4.43 -3.50
CA PRO A 36 -14.81 4.39 -4.95
C PRO A 36 -15.61 5.59 -5.47
N THR A 37 -16.32 6.29 -4.59
CA THR A 37 -17.10 7.48 -4.93
C THR A 37 -16.35 8.78 -4.66
N ASN A 38 -15.21 8.74 -3.94
CA ASN A 38 -14.46 9.92 -3.57
C ASN A 38 -12.96 9.64 -3.37
N PHE A 39 -12.18 9.88 -4.41
CA PHE A 39 -10.71 9.76 -4.40
C PHE A 39 -9.99 10.91 -3.67
N THR A 40 -10.70 11.97 -3.31
CA THR A 40 -10.12 13.13 -2.60
C THR A 40 -10.11 12.97 -1.09
N ALA A 41 -11.02 12.14 -0.55
CA ALA A 41 -11.05 11.79 0.87
C ALA A 41 -10.28 10.48 1.10
N SER A 42 -8.96 10.53 0.92
CA SER A 42 -8.09 9.39 1.21
C SER A 42 -7.49 9.46 2.61
N SER A 43 -7.07 8.31 3.14
CA SER A 43 -6.34 8.19 4.41
C SER A 43 -5.08 7.37 4.18
N THR A 44 -3.98 7.74 4.83
CA THR A 44 -2.71 7.00 4.70
C THR A 44 -2.83 5.62 5.35
N ILE A 45 -2.41 4.59 4.62
CA ILE A 45 -2.15 3.24 5.12
C ILE A 45 -0.73 3.17 5.63
N GLU A 46 0.21 3.60 4.80
CA GLU A 46 1.64 3.57 5.07
C GLU A 46 2.41 4.45 4.08
N VAL A 47 3.55 4.99 4.50
CA VAL A 47 4.53 5.64 3.62
C VAL A 47 5.82 4.84 3.63
N ILE A 48 6.22 4.37 2.45
CA ILE A 48 7.37 3.47 2.31
C ILE A 48 8.52 4.26 1.68
N THR A 49 9.66 4.27 2.38
CA THR A 49 10.90 4.88 1.91
C THR A 49 11.91 3.79 1.58
N LEU A 50 12.19 3.62 0.29
CA LEU A 50 13.21 2.68 -0.19
C LEU A 50 14.56 3.37 -0.20
N THR A 51 15.37 3.10 0.82
CA THR A 51 16.75 3.59 0.89
C THR A 51 17.69 2.72 0.06
N THR A 52 18.82 3.28 -0.34
CA THR A 52 19.84 2.52 -1.05
C THR A 52 20.44 1.44 -0.14
N ASP A 53 20.45 0.19 -0.62
CA ASP A 53 21.10 -0.96 0.03
C ASP A 53 22.37 -1.41 -0.72
N GLY A 54 22.80 -0.64 -1.73
CA GLY A 54 23.92 -0.97 -2.60
C GLY A 54 23.61 -1.98 -3.71
N THR A 55 22.33 -2.34 -3.91
CA THR A 55 21.88 -3.18 -5.03
C THR A 55 21.24 -2.36 -6.15
N ALA A 56 20.93 -3.00 -7.29
CA ALA A 56 20.24 -2.34 -8.40
C ALA A 56 18.71 -2.36 -8.25
N VAL A 57 18.17 -3.00 -7.21
CA VAL A 57 16.73 -3.13 -6.96
C VAL A 57 16.48 -2.99 -5.47
N TYR A 58 15.79 -1.92 -5.10
CA TYR A 58 15.62 -1.54 -3.71
C TYR A 58 14.28 -2.04 -3.18
N TYR A 59 14.26 -2.49 -1.93
CA TYR A 59 13.04 -2.97 -1.30
C TYR A 59 13.02 -2.71 0.20
N ASP A 60 11.80 -2.65 0.73
CA ASP A 60 11.55 -2.53 2.16
C ASP A 60 10.40 -3.46 2.56
N THR A 61 10.38 -3.87 3.83
CA THR A 61 9.34 -4.73 4.39
C THR A 61 8.89 -4.20 5.75
N ILE A 62 7.61 -3.85 5.84
CA ILE A 62 6.96 -3.37 7.04
C ILE A 62 6.02 -4.46 7.56
N LEU A 63 6.12 -4.78 8.85
CA LEU A 63 5.31 -5.81 9.51
C LEU A 63 4.13 -5.18 10.24
N ARG A 64 3.06 -5.96 10.43
CA ARG A 64 1.79 -5.52 11.03
C ARG A 64 1.89 -4.56 12.23
N ALA A 65 2.83 -4.79 13.14
CA ALA A 65 2.98 -3.99 14.36
C ALA A 65 3.40 -2.54 14.08
N ASP A 66 3.98 -2.30 12.91
CA ASP A 66 4.59 -1.04 12.50
C ASP A 66 3.83 -0.39 11.33
N ILE A 67 2.68 -0.95 10.92
CA ILE A 67 1.82 -0.38 9.86
C ILE A 67 0.85 0.63 10.48
N ASP A 68 0.82 1.86 9.96
CA ASP A 68 -0.02 2.94 10.48
C ASP A 68 -1.52 2.60 10.50
N ARG A 69 -2.02 1.93 9.45
CA ARG A 69 -3.39 1.40 9.39
C ARG A 69 -3.45 0.04 8.73
N ILE A 70 -4.05 -0.93 9.43
CA ILE A 70 -4.10 -2.32 8.96
C ILE A 70 -5.47 -2.74 8.40
N GLU A 71 -6.52 -1.95 8.57
CA GLU A 71 -7.89 -2.31 8.18
C GLU A 71 -8.30 -1.66 6.86
N VAL A 72 -8.73 -2.48 5.90
CA VAL A 72 -9.32 -2.06 4.63
C VAL A 72 -10.73 -2.63 4.56
N PHE A 73 -11.74 -1.77 4.68
CA PHE A 73 -13.13 -2.18 4.76
C PHE A 73 -13.67 -2.64 3.40
N ASP A 74 -14.84 -3.28 3.42
CA ASP A 74 -15.57 -3.57 2.19
C ASP A 74 -15.89 -2.27 1.44
N GLY A 75 -15.66 -2.29 0.14
CA GLY A 75 -15.79 -1.12 -0.74
C GLY A 75 -14.64 -0.11 -0.62
N ASP A 76 -13.64 -0.29 0.25
CA ASP A 76 -12.45 0.57 0.25
C ASP A 76 -11.53 0.25 -0.93
N LEU A 77 -10.88 1.28 -1.45
CA LEU A 77 -9.83 1.20 -2.46
C LEU A 77 -8.47 1.39 -1.81
N ILE A 78 -7.46 0.63 -2.23
CA ILE A 78 -6.05 0.92 -1.97
C ILE A 78 -5.44 1.60 -3.18
N LEU A 79 -4.86 2.78 -2.97
CA LEU A 79 -4.16 3.57 -3.98
C LEU A 79 -2.66 3.53 -3.75
N PHE A 80 -1.90 3.38 -4.83
CA PHE A 80 -0.45 3.35 -4.82
C PHE A 80 0.08 4.64 -5.44
N GLY A 81 0.67 5.52 -4.62
CA GLY A 81 1.13 6.84 -5.06
C GLY A 81 2.64 7.01 -4.91
N PRO A 82 3.44 7.03 -6.00
CA PRO A 82 4.86 7.41 -5.92
C PRO A 82 5.01 8.86 -5.46
N SER A 83 6.09 9.17 -4.73
CA SER A 83 6.43 10.52 -4.28
C SER A 83 7.13 11.36 -5.35
N SER A 84 7.68 10.74 -6.40
CA SER A 84 8.35 11.42 -7.52
C SER A 84 7.97 10.84 -8.88
N ASP A 85 8.03 11.68 -9.91
CA ASP A 85 7.70 11.36 -11.30
C ASP A 85 8.79 10.55 -12.03
N ASP A 86 9.93 10.26 -11.38
CA ASP A 86 11.10 9.66 -12.04
C ASP A 86 11.22 8.13 -11.86
N LEU A 87 10.32 7.49 -11.10
CA LEU A 87 10.31 6.03 -10.92
C LEU A 87 9.72 5.34 -12.14
N LYS A 88 10.50 4.46 -12.80
CA LYS A 88 10.02 3.71 -13.97
C LYS A 88 9.25 2.46 -13.55
N TRP A 89 9.70 1.80 -12.49
CA TRP A 89 9.06 0.60 -11.97
C TRP A 89 8.87 0.69 -10.46
N LEU A 90 7.61 0.61 -10.04
CA LEU A 90 7.22 0.50 -8.64
C LEU A 90 6.33 -0.72 -8.47
N LYS A 91 6.59 -1.51 -7.42
CA LYS A 91 5.72 -2.60 -7.00
C LYS A 91 5.57 -2.54 -5.49
N ALA A 92 4.33 -2.68 -5.02
CA ALA A 92 4.11 -3.09 -3.63
C ALA A 92 3.29 -4.37 -3.54
N THR A 93 3.62 -5.15 -2.51
CA THR A 93 2.97 -6.42 -2.18
C THR A 93 2.30 -6.25 -0.83
N ILE A 94 1.00 -6.45 -0.78
CA ILE A 94 0.22 -6.38 0.46
C ILE A 94 -0.20 -7.80 0.80
N LYS A 95 0.22 -8.29 1.97
CA LYS A 95 -0.25 -9.57 2.52
C LYS A 95 -1.21 -9.30 3.65
N GLY A 96 -2.17 -10.19 3.81
CA GLY A 96 -3.20 -10.07 4.82
C GLY A 96 -4.18 -11.23 4.76
N TYR A 97 -5.29 -11.06 5.46
CA TYR A 97 -6.40 -12.00 5.49
C TYR A 97 -7.72 -11.25 5.57
N PHE A 98 -8.79 -11.87 5.08
CA PHE A 98 -10.15 -11.41 5.34
C PHE A 98 -10.61 -11.95 6.68
N ASP A 99 -11.16 -11.09 7.52
CA ASP A 99 -11.82 -11.53 8.74
C ASP A 99 -13.22 -12.06 8.39
N ALA A 100 -13.45 -13.34 8.68
CA ALA A 100 -14.72 -14.01 8.43
C ALA A 100 -15.76 -13.73 9.53
N ASN A 101 -15.38 -13.09 10.63
CA ASN A 101 -16.31 -12.66 11.67
C ASN A 101 -17.02 -11.38 11.21
N VAL A 102 -18.07 -11.55 10.42
CA VAL A 102 -19.08 -10.51 10.18
C VAL A 102 -19.95 -10.43 11.44
N ASN A 103 -20.06 -9.26 12.05
CA ASN A 103 -21.11 -9.00 13.05
C ASN A 103 -22.48 -8.99 12.38
#